data_AF-A0A024TG14-F1
#
_entry.id   AF-A0A024TG14-F1
#
_cell.length_a   1.000
_cell.length_b   1.000
_cell.length_c   1.000
_cell.angle_alpha   90.00
_cell.angle_beta   90.00
_cell.angle_gamma   90.00
#
_symmetry.space_group_name_H-M   'P 1'
#
loop_
_entity.id
_entity.type
_entity.pdbx_description
1 polymer ?
#
loop_
_entity_poly.entity_id
_entity_poly.type
_entity_poly.pdbx_seq_one_letter_code
_entity_poly.pdbx_strand_id
1 'polypeptide(L)'
;MSEVEGSKRKTAYRFTTQVDIDLLKEAMFVCPHDAPYGQASARWEEIAEHMRQLHGPDLTTAGCRKRLDDLIAAFKKDTVKSLRASGTEEEYNERDQLLQDLADMMENAVRAKKALKDEKIKKQDKRESDGHRVREAALVTLKRKAEANGLDEDPGPSKVKEAKGPSALKDAASAVVDIMSMIDASNEFKRAELEAKRESNALLQRKVELEEQRYLLDKAEREARFALEQQERQSQLQFMQSTIDLLSGLAKKLCES
;
A
#
# COMPACT_ATOMS: atom_id res chain seq x y z
N MET A 1 -20.25 51.96 -32.03
CA MET A 1 -19.98 50.59 -32.47
C MET A 1 -18.87 50.05 -31.61
N SER A 2 -19.20 49.19 -30.65
CA SER A 2 -18.23 48.57 -29.73
C SER A 2 -17.82 47.23 -30.31
N GLU A 3 -16.57 47.13 -30.74
CA GLU A 3 -15.98 45.89 -31.24
C GLU A 3 -15.95 44.84 -30.12
N VAL A 4 -16.55 43.68 -30.40
CA VAL A 4 -16.53 42.51 -29.54
C VAL A 4 -15.22 41.78 -29.82
N GLU A 5 -14.24 41.91 -28.93
CA GLU A 5 -13.04 41.07 -28.94
C GLU A 5 -13.43 39.61 -28.77
N GLY A 6 -13.31 38.84 -29.86
CA GLY A 6 -13.46 37.39 -29.84
C GLY A 6 -12.40 36.77 -28.92
N SER A 7 -12.85 36.22 -27.79
CA SER A 7 -12.01 35.43 -26.89
C SER A 7 -11.41 34.22 -27.63
N LYS A 8 -10.16 34.35 -28.08
CA LYS A 8 -9.37 33.22 -28.58
C LYS A 8 -9.24 32.22 -27.43
N ARG A 9 -9.66 30.96 -27.65
CA ARG A 9 -9.48 29.89 -26.66
C ARG A 9 -8.00 29.79 -26.32
N LYS A 10 -7.65 29.90 -25.03
CA LYS A 10 -6.27 29.69 -24.57
C LYS A 10 -5.80 28.31 -25.01
N THR A 11 -4.64 28.26 -25.66
CA THR A 11 -3.98 27.01 -26.04
C THR A 11 -3.71 26.19 -24.78
N ALA A 12 -4.02 24.89 -24.81
CA ALA A 12 -3.74 24.00 -23.70
C ALA A 12 -2.23 23.96 -23.42
N TYR A 13 -1.85 24.00 -22.15
CA TYR A 13 -0.46 23.87 -21.74
C TYR A 13 0.15 22.56 -22.27
N ARG A 14 1.38 22.63 -22.81
CA ARG A 14 2.07 21.47 -23.37
C ARG A 14 3.05 20.90 -22.35
N PHE A 15 2.67 19.77 -21.76
CA PHE A 15 3.52 19.02 -20.84
C PHE A 15 4.69 18.36 -21.57
N THR A 16 5.90 18.52 -21.02
CA THR A 16 7.12 17.82 -21.44
C THR A 16 7.46 16.74 -20.40
N THR A 17 8.42 15.86 -20.72
CA THR A 17 8.90 14.83 -19.78
C THR A 17 9.39 15.45 -18.47
N GLN A 18 10.16 16.54 -18.54
CA GLN A 18 10.63 17.23 -17.34
C GLN A 18 9.48 17.79 -16.49
N VAL A 19 8.47 18.41 -17.12
CA VAL A 19 7.29 18.90 -16.39
C VAL A 19 6.50 17.74 -15.75
N ASP A 20 6.45 16.57 -16.39
CA ASP A 20 5.85 15.38 -15.80
C ASP A 20 6.63 14.91 -14.56
N ILE A 21 7.96 14.89 -14.62
CA ILE A 21 8.83 14.52 -13.49
C ILE A 21 8.58 15.47 -12.30
N ASP A 22 8.59 16.78 -12.55
CA ASP A 22 8.39 17.77 -11.50
C ASP A 22 6.96 17.69 -10.92
N LEU A 23 5.95 17.46 -11.77
CA LEU A 23 4.57 17.21 -11.33
C LEU A 23 4.46 15.97 -10.43
N LEU A 24 5.15 14.88 -10.78
CA LEU A 24 5.16 13.64 -10.00
C LEU A 24 5.82 13.86 -8.63
N LYS A 25 6.96 14.56 -8.60
CA LYS A 25 7.65 14.93 -7.34
C LYS A 25 6.76 15.77 -6.44
N GLU A 26 6.10 16.79 -6.98
CA GLU A 26 5.16 17.63 -6.21
C GLU A 26 3.96 16.82 -5.72
N ALA A 27 3.41 15.93 -6.54
CA ALA A 27 2.30 15.07 -6.13
C ALA A 27 2.69 14.09 -5.01
N MET A 28 3.93 13.58 -5.02
CA MET A 28 4.48 12.74 -3.96
C MET A 28 4.77 13.53 -2.68
N PHE A 29 5.14 14.80 -2.79
CA PHE A 29 5.42 15.66 -1.64
C PHE A 29 4.12 16.12 -0.95
N VAL A 30 3.16 16.62 -1.72
CA VAL A 30 1.90 17.18 -1.21
C VAL A 30 0.87 16.08 -0.89
N CYS A 31 1.00 14.90 -1.49
CA CYS A 31 0.12 13.73 -1.27
C CYS A 31 -1.38 14.07 -1.40
N PRO A 32 -1.88 14.54 -2.57
CA PRO A 32 -3.28 14.90 -2.74
C PRO A 32 -4.23 13.70 -2.62
N HIS A 33 -3.74 12.48 -2.91
CA HIS A 33 -4.49 11.23 -2.80
C HIS A 33 -4.76 10.79 -1.35
N ASP A 34 -3.92 11.24 -0.42
CA ASP A 34 -4.07 10.99 1.01
C ASP A 34 -4.73 12.16 1.77
N ALA A 35 -5.22 13.17 1.04
CA ALA A 35 -5.89 14.29 1.66
C ALA A 35 -7.14 13.83 2.46
N PRO A 36 -7.38 14.43 3.64
CA PRO A 36 -8.64 14.27 4.37
C PRO A 36 -9.85 14.68 3.52
N TYR A 37 -11.04 14.20 3.90
CA TYR A 37 -12.27 14.54 3.20
C TYR A 37 -12.44 16.06 3.07
N GLY A 38 -12.71 16.52 1.85
CA GLY A 38 -12.88 17.95 1.52
C GLY A 38 -11.58 18.74 1.33
N GLN A 39 -10.40 18.18 1.61
CA GLN A 39 -9.11 18.91 1.51
C GLN A 39 -8.34 18.67 0.21
N ALA A 40 -8.76 17.70 -0.61
CA ALA A 40 -8.06 17.36 -1.85
C ALA A 40 -7.92 18.56 -2.80
N SER A 41 -8.94 19.41 -2.91
CA SER A 41 -8.88 20.60 -3.77
C SER A 41 -7.80 21.59 -3.35
N ALA A 42 -7.60 21.80 -2.04
CA ALA A 42 -6.56 22.69 -1.52
C ALA A 42 -5.16 22.14 -1.82
N ARG A 43 -4.96 20.82 -1.61
CA ARG A 43 -3.69 20.14 -1.96
C ARG A 43 -3.37 20.21 -3.45
N TRP A 44 -4.38 20.12 -4.30
CA TRP A 44 -4.19 20.29 -5.73
C TRP A 44 -3.84 21.74 -6.10
N GLU A 45 -4.40 22.73 -5.42
CA GLU A 45 -4.05 24.14 -5.65
C GLU A 45 -2.61 24.43 -5.25
N GLU A 46 -2.13 23.86 -4.13
CA GLU A 46 -0.73 23.94 -3.68
C GLU A 46 0.23 23.39 -4.75
N ILE A 47 -0.04 22.18 -5.28
CA ILE A 47 0.74 21.61 -6.39
C ILE A 47 0.74 22.57 -7.59
N ALA A 48 -0.42 23.10 -7.96
CA ALA A 48 -0.53 23.98 -9.13
C ALA A 48 0.24 25.29 -8.92
N GLU A 49 0.28 25.82 -7.70
CA GLU A 49 1.04 27.00 -7.35
C GLU A 49 2.55 26.76 -7.51
N HIS A 50 3.08 25.67 -6.96
CA HIS A 50 4.50 25.30 -7.13
C HIS A 50 4.85 25.06 -8.61
N MET A 51 4.00 24.34 -9.33
CA MET A 51 4.19 24.08 -10.75
C MET A 51 4.18 25.37 -11.60
N ARG A 52 3.35 26.37 -11.23
CA ARG A 52 3.37 27.68 -11.88
C ARG A 52 4.64 28.47 -11.57
N GLN A 53 5.21 28.32 -10.36
CA GLN A 53 6.49 28.95 -10.02
C GLN A 53 7.64 28.38 -10.87
N LEU A 54 7.61 27.07 -11.17
CA LEU A 54 8.66 26.40 -11.94
C LEU A 54 8.52 26.56 -13.46
N HIS A 55 7.30 26.47 -13.99
CA HIS A 55 7.06 26.37 -15.43
C HIS A 55 6.17 27.48 -16.03
N GLY A 56 5.75 28.44 -15.20
CA GLY A 56 5.00 29.62 -15.62
C GLY A 56 3.49 29.55 -15.37
N PRO A 57 2.80 30.71 -15.53
CA PRO A 57 1.44 30.92 -15.04
C PRO A 57 0.34 30.20 -15.84
N ASP A 58 0.69 29.59 -16.97
CA ASP A 58 -0.27 28.92 -17.86
C ASP A 58 -0.73 27.55 -17.33
N LEU A 59 -0.04 27.02 -16.31
CA LEU A 59 -0.46 25.79 -15.62
C LEU A 59 -1.67 26.03 -14.73
N THR A 60 -2.66 25.15 -14.88
CA THR A 60 -3.90 25.20 -14.11
C THR A 60 -4.01 23.98 -13.19
N THR A 61 -4.68 24.15 -12.06
CA THR A 61 -4.96 23.09 -11.09
C THR A 61 -5.65 21.89 -11.73
N ALA A 62 -6.65 22.16 -12.59
CA ALA A 62 -7.32 21.12 -13.36
C ALA A 62 -6.39 20.43 -14.38
N GLY A 63 -5.47 21.19 -15.00
CA GLY A 63 -4.47 20.66 -15.92
C GLY A 63 -3.47 19.71 -15.25
N CYS A 64 -2.89 20.12 -14.12
CA CYS A 64 -1.98 19.28 -13.32
C CYS A 64 -2.67 17.99 -12.87
N ARG A 65 -3.89 18.09 -12.33
CA ARG A 65 -4.66 16.91 -11.91
C ARG A 65 -4.95 15.97 -13.07
N LYS A 66 -5.49 16.49 -14.17
CA LYS A 66 -5.79 15.69 -15.36
C LYS A 66 -4.52 15.03 -15.92
N ARG A 67 -3.41 15.75 -15.97
CA ARG A 67 -2.14 15.20 -16.45
C ARG A 67 -1.66 14.05 -15.59
N LEU A 68 -1.71 14.19 -14.26
CA LEU A 68 -1.34 13.10 -13.36
C LEU A 68 -2.25 11.88 -13.56
N ASP A 69 -3.57 12.09 -13.65
CA ASP A 69 -4.53 11.02 -13.90
C ASP A 69 -4.23 10.29 -15.23
N ASP A 70 -3.93 11.04 -16.30
CA ASP A 70 -3.57 10.50 -17.61
C ASP A 70 -2.25 9.70 -17.55
N LEU A 71 -1.24 10.18 -16.82
CA LEU A 71 0.05 9.50 -16.64
C LEU A 71 -0.12 8.18 -15.87
N ILE A 72 -0.85 8.20 -14.74
CA ILE A 72 -1.13 6.99 -13.96
C ILE A 72 -1.97 5.99 -14.77
N ALA A 73 -2.94 6.48 -15.55
CA ALA A 73 -3.75 5.62 -16.41
C ALA A 73 -2.92 4.98 -17.53
N ALA A 74 -1.99 5.72 -18.13
CA ALA A 74 -1.05 5.18 -19.11
C ALA A 74 -0.08 4.18 -18.47
N PHE A 75 0.41 4.46 -17.26
CA PHE A 75 1.32 3.58 -16.52
C PHE A 75 0.69 2.22 -16.23
N LYS A 76 -0.54 2.23 -15.71
CA LYS A 76 -1.31 1.00 -15.44
C LYS A 76 -1.63 0.18 -16.70
N LYS A 77 -1.53 0.78 -17.90
CA LYS A 77 -1.73 0.13 -19.19
C LYS A 77 -0.41 -0.22 -19.89
N ASP A 78 0.74 0.04 -19.26
CA ASP A 78 2.07 -0.07 -19.87
C ASP A 78 2.21 0.72 -21.18
N THR A 79 1.52 1.87 -21.29
CA THR A 79 1.52 2.71 -22.49
C THR A 79 2.26 4.04 -22.30
N VAL A 80 2.96 4.26 -21.19
CA VAL A 80 3.71 5.51 -20.93
C VAL A 80 4.80 5.76 -21.99
N LYS A 81 5.38 4.69 -22.53
CA LYS A 81 6.37 4.77 -23.62
C LYS A 81 5.81 5.41 -24.89
N SER A 82 4.50 5.34 -25.12
CA SER A 82 3.83 6.00 -26.26
C SER A 82 3.71 7.53 -26.10
N LEU A 83 3.91 8.04 -24.89
CA LEU A 83 3.91 9.48 -24.58
C LEU A 83 5.29 10.13 -24.73
N ARG A 84 6.30 9.38 -25.20
CA ARG A 84 7.65 9.90 -25.45
C ARG A 84 7.61 10.84 -26.66
N ALA A 85 7.79 12.14 -26.44
CA ALA A 85 7.86 13.15 -27.50
C ALA A 85 9.27 13.76 -27.62
N SER A 86 9.91 14.01 -26.48
CA SER A 86 11.29 14.51 -26.34
C SER A 86 11.77 14.23 -24.92
N GLY A 87 13.02 13.79 -24.77
CA GLY A 87 13.59 13.42 -23.48
C GLY A 87 14.71 12.41 -23.65
N THR A 88 15.61 12.39 -22.68
CA THR A 88 16.71 11.45 -22.52
C THR A 88 16.22 10.13 -21.92
N GLU A 89 16.99 9.06 -22.10
CA GLU A 89 16.68 7.76 -21.49
C GLU A 89 16.60 7.89 -19.97
N GLU A 90 17.47 8.71 -19.39
CA GLU A 90 17.53 9.03 -17.97
C GLU A 90 16.24 9.70 -17.46
N GLU A 91 15.73 10.72 -18.16
CA GLU A 91 14.47 11.38 -17.81
C GLU A 91 13.27 10.42 -17.90
N TYR A 92 13.24 9.55 -18.91
CA TYR A 92 12.18 8.54 -19.01
C TYR A 92 12.23 7.54 -17.87
N ASN A 93 13.43 7.07 -17.51
CA ASN A 93 13.62 6.12 -16.41
C ASN A 93 13.24 6.75 -15.06
N GLU A 94 13.63 8.01 -14.82
CA GLU A 94 13.22 8.74 -13.62
C GLU A 94 11.70 8.87 -13.52
N ARG A 95 11.04 9.27 -14.61
CA ARG A 95 9.58 9.38 -14.65
C ARG A 95 8.91 8.03 -14.39
N ASP A 96 9.39 6.96 -15.01
CA ASP A 96 8.81 5.62 -14.87
C ASP A 96 8.97 5.10 -13.43
N GLN A 97 10.12 5.38 -12.77
CA GLN A 97 10.33 5.07 -11.35
C GLN A 97 9.38 5.88 -10.44
N LEU A 98 9.25 7.19 -10.66
CA LEU A 98 8.34 8.04 -9.90
C LEU A 98 6.88 7.62 -10.06
N LEU A 99 6.48 7.15 -11.24
CA LEU A 99 5.14 6.61 -11.49
C LEU A 99 4.88 5.32 -10.71
N GLN A 100 5.87 4.42 -10.65
CA GLN A 100 5.79 3.20 -9.85
C GLN A 100 5.63 3.55 -8.36
N ASP A 101 6.52 4.40 -7.83
CA ASP A 101 6.52 4.79 -6.41
C ASP A 101 5.20 5.47 -6.01
N LEU A 102 4.70 6.39 -6.84
CA LEU A 102 3.44 7.07 -6.60
C LEU A 102 2.23 6.13 -6.71
N ALA A 103 2.23 5.20 -7.67
CA ALA A 103 1.17 4.20 -7.80
C ALA A 103 1.10 3.31 -6.55
N ASP A 104 2.25 2.83 -6.07
CA ASP A 104 2.34 2.03 -4.84
C ASP A 104 1.87 2.81 -3.61
N MET A 105 2.25 4.10 -3.50
CA MET A 105 1.78 4.98 -2.42
C MET A 105 0.25 5.16 -2.45
N MET A 106 -0.33 5.39 -3.63
CA MET A 106 -1.78 5.52 -3.80
C MET A 106 -2.52 4.23 -3.45
N GLU A 107 -2.00 3.07 -3.85
CA GLU A 107 -2.58 1.78 -3.51
C GLU A 107 -2.52 1.49 -2.00
N ASN A 108 -1.39 1.81 -1.37
CA ASN A 108 -1.22 1.69 0.07
C ASN A 108 -2.20 2.59 0.84
N ALA A 109 -2.40 3.84 0.39
CA ALA A 109 -3.38 4.75 0.97
C ALA A 109 -4.82 4.20 0.85
N VAL A 110 -5.18 3.62 -0.29
CA VAL A 110 -6.50 2.99 -0.48
C VAL A 110 -6.66 1.77 0.44
N ARG A 111 -5.64 0.91 0.53
CA ARG A 111 -5.64 -0.26 1.44
C ARG A 111 -5.78 0.17 2.90
N ALA A 112 -5.04 1.19 3.33
CA ALA A 112 -5.13 1.72 4.69
C ALA A 112 -6.52 2.29 5.00
N LYS A 113 -7.08 3.11 4.09
CA LYS A 113 -8.44 3.66 4.23
C LYS A 113 -9.50 2.56 4.31
N LYS A 114 -9.36 1.51 3.50
CA LYS A 114 -10.25 0.34 3.56
C LYS A 114 -10.13 -0.41 4.88
N ALA A 115 -8.92 -0.70 5.35
CA ALA A 115 -8.69 -1.38 6.62
C ALA A 115 -9.30 -0.61 7.80
N LEU A 116 -9.14 0.72 7.84
CA LEU A 116 -9.77 1.56 8.87
C LEU A 116 -11.29 1.52 8.82
N LYS A 117 -11.88 1.50 7.62
CA LYS A 117 -13.34 1.39 7.44
C LYS A 117 -13.85 0.02 7.91
N ASP A 118 -13.16 -1.06 7.54
CA ASP A 118 -13.53 -2.42 7.92
C ASP A 118 -13.44 -2.62 9.44
N GLU A 119 -12.40 -2.08 10.09
CA GLU A 119 -12.27 -2.08 11.54
C GLU A 119 -13.39 -1.28 12.24
N LYS A 120 -13.82 -0.16 11.65
CA LYS A 120 -14.95 0.62 12.19
C LYS A 120 -16.27 -0.16 12.08
N ILE A 121 -16.50 -0.86 10.97
CA ILE A 121 -17.68 -1.72 10.76
C ILE A 121 -17.67 -2.87 11.78
N LYS A 122 -16.56 -3.61 11.93
CA LYS A 122 -16.46 -4.70 12.92
C LYS A 122 -16.74 -4.22 14.35
N LYS A 123 -16.23 -3.04 14.73
CA LYS A 123 -16.51 -2.46 16.05
C LYS A 123 -17.98 -2.10 16.24
N GLN A 124 -18.63 -1.59 15.19
CA GLN A 124 -20.06 -1.31 15.20
C GLN A 124 -20.87 -2.60 15.33
N ASP A 125 -20.61 -3.60 14.48
CA ASP A 125 -21.29 -4.89 14.49
C ASP A 125 -21.15 -5.59 15.86
N LYS A 126 -19.95 -5.55 16.45
CA LYS A 126 -19.71 -6.08 17.79
C LYS A 126 -20.55 -5.35 18.84
N ARG A 127 -20.64 -4.02 18.78
CA ARG A 127 -21.47 -3.23 19.71
C ARG A 127 -22.95 -3.54 19.56
N GLU A 128 -23.43 -3.73 18.32
CA GLU A 128 -24.82 -4.09 18.05
C GLU A 128 -25.15 -5.51 18.52
N SER A 129 -24.24 -6.47 18.29
CA SER A 129 -24.34 -7.84 18.79
C SER A 129 -24.33 -7.90 20.31
N ASP A 130 -23.38 -7.23 20.97
CA ASP A 130 -23.33 -7.15 22.44
C ASP A 130 -24.61 -6.51 23.00
N GLY A 131 -25.12 -5.47 22.34
CA GLY A 131 -26.39 -4.84 22.68
C GLY A 131 -27.59 -5.80 22.56
N HIS A 132 -27.61 -6.66 21.53
CA HIS A 132 -28.63 -7.70 21.39
C HIS A 132 -28.55 -8.73 22.53
N ARG A 133 -27.34 -9.19 22.86
CA ARG A 133 -27.12 -10.17 23.94
C ARG A 133 -27.57 -9.64 25.30
N VAL A 134 -27.31 -8.37 25.60
CA VAL A 134 -27.76 -7.73 26.84
C VAL A 134 -29.30 -7.65 26.91
N ARG A 135 -29.97 -7.28 25.80
CA ARG A 135 -31.44 -7.25 25.75
C ARG A 135 -32.06 -8.64 25.97
N GLU A 136 -31.50 -9.66 25.34
CA GLU A 136 -31.96 -11.04 25.50
C GLU A 136 -31.80 -11.54 26.94
N ALA A 137 -30.63 -11.30 27.56
CA ALA A 137 -30.37 -11.68 28.95
C ALA A 137 -31.32 -10.98 29.94
N ALA A 138 -31.69 -9.71 29.68
CA ALA A 138 -32.67 -8.99 30.48
C ALA A 138 -34.08 -9.62 30.38
N LEU A 139 -34.52 -9.99 29.16
CA LEU A 139 -35.81 -10.67 28.95
C LEU A 139 -35.87 -12.03 29.65
N VAL A 140 -34.79 -12.83 29.59
CA VAL A 140 -34.72 -14.12 30.30
C VAL A 140 -34.78 -13.92 31.82
N THR A 141 -34.15 -12.87 32.34
CA THR A 141 -34.19 -12.56 33.78
C THR A 141 -35.58 -12.09 34.22
N LEU A 142 -36.26 -11.29 33.40
CA LEU A 142 -37.66 -10.90 33.65
C LEU A 142 -38.61 -12.09 33.55
N LYS A 143 -38.42 -12.99 32.58
CA LYS A 143 -39.20 -14.23 32.46
C LYS A 143 -39.05 -15.12 33.69
N ARG A 144 -37.82 -15.35 34.16
CA ARG A 144 -37.57 -16.10 35.41
C ARG A 144 -38.19 -15.41 36.63
N LYS A 145 -38.17 -14.06 36.69
CA LYS A 145 -38.80 -13.29 37.77
C LYS A 145 -40.33 -13.36 37.71
N ALA A 146 -40.92 -13.40 36.50
CA ALA A 146 -42.36 -13.56 36.31
C ALA A 146 -42.83 -14.99 36.66
N GLU A 147 -42.04 -16.01 36.30
CA GLU A 147 -42.30 -17.41 36.66
C GLU A 147 -42.14 -17.65 38.17
N ALA A 148 -41.22 -16.93 38.84
CA ALA A 148 -41.08 -16.96 40.30
C ALA A 148 -42.21 -16.19 41.05
N ASN A 149 -42.88 -15.24 40.38
CA ASN A 149 -44.01 -14.48 40.93
C ASN A 149 -45.39 -15.05 40.53
N GLY A 150 -45.43 -16.18 39.82
CA GLY A 150 -46.67 -16.85 39.37
C GLY A 150 -47.28 -17.82 40.38
N LEU A 151 -46.80 -17.83 41.62
CA LEU A 151 -47.33 -18.63 42.72
C LEU A 151 -47.53 -17.71 43.93
N ASP A 152 -48.67 -17.02 43.99
CA ASP A 152 -49.21 -16.58 45.28
C ASP A 152 -50.73 -16.37 45.22
N GLU A 153 -51.48 -17.30 45.82
CA GLU A 153 -52.66 -17.03 46.64
C GLU A 153 -52.59 -17.96 47.87
N ASP A 154 -52.13 -17.46 49.02
CA ASP A 154 -52.99 -17.09 50.17
C ASP A 154 -52.12 -16.78 51.44
N PRO A 155 -52.43 -15.74 52.25
CA PRO A 155 -51.56 -15.28 53.32
C PRO A 155 -51.89 -15.91 54.68
N GLY A 156 -50.90 -16.54 55.32
CA GLY A 156 -50.99 -17.02 56.69
C GLY A 156 -49.64 -16.92 57.42
N PRO A 157 -49.57 -16.39 58.66
CA PRO A 157 -48.31 -15.91 59.21
C PRO A 157 -47.53 -16.97 60.01
N SER A 158 -46.20 -16.87 59.92
CA SER A 158 -45.19 -17.16 60.96
C SER A 158 -44.34 -18.43 60.85
N LYS A 159 -43.01 -18.18 60.87
CA LYS A 159 -41.86 -19.04 61.27
C LYS A 159 -41.50 -20.13 60.22
N VAL A 160 -40.26 -20.41 59.84
CA VAL A 160 -38.94 -20.41 60.48
C VAL A 160 -37.89 -20.20 59.37
N LYS A 161 -36.78 -19.49 59.67
CA LYS A 161 -35.58 -19.47 58.82
C LYS A 161 -34.97 -20.88 58.75
N GLU A 162 -35.20 -21.61 57.66
CA GLU A 162 -34.52 -22.88 57.39
C GLU A 162 -33.31 -22.68 56.47
N ALA A 163 -32.26 -23.42 56.81
CA ALA A 163 -30.93 -23.35 56.26
C ALA A 163 -30.93 -23.65 54.75
N LYS A 164 -30.24 -22.80 53.97
CA LYS A 164 -29.86 -23.11 52.58
C LYS A 164 -28.89 -24.29 52.57
N GLY A 165 -29.45 -25.49 52.40
CA GLY A 165 -28.72 -26.70 52.03
C GLY A 165 -28.18 -26.64 50.58
N PRO A 166 -27.74 -27.78 50.03
CA PRO A 166 -26.54 -27.99 49.18
C PRO A 166 -26.55 -27.34 47.77
N SER A 167 -27.55 -26.54 47.41
CA SER A 167 -27.65 -25.95 46.06
C SER A 167 -26.60 -24.88 45.81
N ALA A 168 -26.30 -24.02 46.80
CA ALA A 168 -25.31 -22.95 46.67
C ALA A 168 -23.88 -23.47 46.44
N LEU A 169 -23.53 -24.64 47.00
CA LEU A 169 -22.27 -25.32 46.75
C LEU A 169 -22.19 -25.91 45.33
N LYS A 170 -23.31 -26.42 44.81
CA LYS A 170 -23.42 -26.96 43.45
C LYS A 170 -23.32 -25.85 42.39
N ASP A 171 -23.94 -24.70 42.66
CA ASP A 171 -23.86 -23.51 41.79
C ASP A 171 -22.44 -22.92 41.77
N ALA A 172 -21.76 -22.88 42.93
CA ALA A 172 -20.37 -22.46 43.02
C ALA A 172 -19.42 -23.43 42.29
N ALA A 173 -19.64 -24.74 42.41
CA ALA A 173 -18.86 -25.74 41.68
C ALA A 173 -19.05 -25.64 40.16
N SER A 174 -20.28 -25.40 39.70
CA SER A 174 -20.58 -25.19 38.27
C SER A 174 -19.86 -23.95 37.71
N ALA A 175 -19.88 -22.84 38.45
CA ALA A 175 -19.19 -21.62 38.02
C ALA A 175 -17.66 -21.80 37.92
N VAL A 176 -17.05 -22.62 38.80
CA VAL A 176 -15.62 -22.94 38.73
C VAL A 176 -15.28 -23.78 37.49
N VAL A 177 -16.13 -24.73 37.11
CA VAL A 177 -15.97 -25.52 35.88
C VAL A 177 -16.06 -24.63 34.64
N ASP A 178 -17.02 -23.71 34.60
CA ASP A 178 -17.16 -22.75 33.49
C ASP A 178 -15.91 -21.86 33.38
N ILE A 179 -15.37 -21.36 34.49
CA ILE A 179 -14.14 -20.56 34.52
C ILE A 179 -12.94 -21.36 34.01
N MET A 180 -12.78 -22.63 34.43
CA MET A 180 -11.73 -23.52 33.92
C MET A 180 -11.84 -23.71 32.41
N SER A 181 -13.05 -23.94 31.89
CA SER A 181 -13.28 -24.08 30.44
C SER A 181 -12.92 -22.82 29.65
N MET A 182 -13.19 -21.64 30.20
CA MET A 182 -12.82 -20.36 29.58
C MET A 182 -11.30 -20.14 29.56
N ILE A 183 -10.59 -20.56 30.62
CA ILE A 183 -9.12 -20.48 30.70
C ILE A 183 -8.49 -21.42 29.67
N ASP A 184 -9.00 -22.64 29.54
CA ASP A 184 -8.49 -23.61 28.56
C ASP A 184 -8.70 -23.11 27.13
N ALA A 185 -9.89 -22.62 26.80
CA ALA A 185 -10.16 -22.01 25.49
C ALA A 185 -9.28 -20.77 25.22
N SER A 186 -9.01 -19.96 26.25
CA SER A 186 -8.11 -18.80 26.12
C SER A 186 -6.65 -19.23 25.87
N ASN A 187 -6.20 -20.31 26.50
CA ASN A 187 -4.86 -20.84 26.32
C ASN A 187 -4.69 -21.48 24.94
N GLU A 188 -5.70 -22.19 24.46
CA GLU A 188 -5.73 -22.78 23.11
C GLU A 188 -5.70 -21.68 22.04
N PHE A 189 -6.50 -20.63 22.20
CA PHE A 189 -6.48 -19.47 21.30
C PHE A 189 -5.11 -18.81 21.25
N LYS A 190 -4.48 -18.58 22.41
CA LYS A 190 -3.12 -18.00 22.48
C LYS A 190 -2.07 -18.89 21.83
N ARG A 191 -2.19 -20.21 21.93
CA ARG A 191 -1.28 -21.17 21.27
C ARG A 191 -1.44 -21.11 19.76
N ALA A 192 -2.67 -21.14 19.26
CA ALA A 192 -2.95 -21.02 17.82
C ALA A 192 -2.48 -19.67 17.26
N GLU A 193 -2.65 -18.57 17.99
CA GLU A 193 -2.15 -17.26 17.59
C GLU A 193 -0.61 -17.22 17.52
N LEU A 194 0.08 -17.83 18.49
CA LEU A 194 1.53 -17.93 18.49
C LEU A 194 2.05 -18.80 17.34
N GLU A 195 1.35 -19.87 17.01
CA GLU A 195 1.70 -20.75 15.89
C GLU A 195 1.54 -20.03 14.55
N ALA A 196 0.40 -19.36 14.33
CA ALA A 196 0.19 -18.55 13.14
C ALA A 196 1.26 -17.44 12.99
N LYS A 197 1.68 -16.81 14.10
CA LYS A 197 2.78 -15.84 14.10
C LYS A 197 4.13 -16.48 13.73
N ARG A 198 4.42 -17.69 14.22
CA ARG A 198 5.64 -18.43 13.87
C ARG A 198 5.66 -18.81 12.40
N GLU A 199 4.56 -19.30 11.86
CA GLU A 199 4.43 -19.62 10.44
C GLU A 199 4.60 -18.38 9.56
N SER A 200 3.95 -17.27 9.92
CA SER A 200 4.12 -15.99 9.22
C SER A 200 5.57 -15.52 9.23
N ASN A 201 6.26 -15.61 10.37
CA ASN A 201 7.67 -15.26 10.47
C ASN A 201 8.57 -16.18 9.64
N ALA A 202 8.29 -17.48 9.61
CA ALA A 202 9.05 -18.43 8.80
C ALA A 202 8.89 -18.15 7.29
N LEU A 203 7.69 -17.78 6.85
CA LEU A 203 7.45 -17.36 5.46
C LEU A 203 8.19 -16.06 5.11
N LEU A 204 8.23 -15.10 6.03
CA LEU A 204 8.99 -13.86 5.84
C LEU A 204 10.49 -14.12 5.73
N GLN A 205 11.05 -14.98 6.59
CA GLN A 205 12.46 -15.37 6.52
C GLN A 205 12.80 -16.01 5.18
N ARG A 206 11.98 -16.97 4.73
CA ARG A 206 12.16 -17.62 3.42
C ARG A 206 12.07 -16.62 2.26
N LYS A 207 11.20 -15.62 2.36
CA LYS A 207 11.08 -14.57 1.34
C LYS A 207 12.36 -13.73 1.26
N VAL A 208 12.92 -13.34 2.41
CA VAL A 208 14.20 -12.61 2.48
C VAL A 208 15.34 -13.43 1.87
N GLU A 209 15.44 -14.72 2.19
CA GLU A 209 16.46 -15.61 1.61
C GLU A 209 16.35 -15.69 0.08
N LEU A 210 15.13 -15.78 -0.47
CA LEU A 210 14.92 -15.80 -1.92
C LEU A 210 15.26 -14.47 -2.58
N GLU A 211 15.00 -13.34 -1.91
CA GLU A 211 15.36 -12.01 -2.39
C GLU A 211 16.89 -11.83 -2.41
N GLU A 212 17.60 -12.31 -1.38
CA GLU A 212 19.07 -12.32 -1.35
C GLU A 212 19.66 -13.18 -2.47
N GLN A 213 19.12 -14.38 -2.71
CA GLN A 213 19.54 -15.24 -3.81
C GLN A 213 19.33 -14.59 -5.16
N ARG A 214 18.17 -13.94 -5.37
CA ARG A 214 17.89 -13.20 -6.60
C ARG A 214 18.89 -12.06 -6.79
N TYR A 215 19.18 -11.30 -5.74
CA TYR A 215 20.17 -10.22 -5.80
C TYR A 215 21.56 -10.74 -6.22
N LEU A 216 21.99 -11.88 -5.65
CA LEU A 216 23.28 -12.49 -6.00
C LEU A 216 23.33 -12.94 -7.46
N LEU A 217 22.24 -13.53 -7.97
CA LEU A 217 22.14 -13.91 -9.38
C LEU A 217 22.18 -12.70 -10.30
N ASP A 218 21.38 -11.66 -10.02
CA ASP A 218 21.36 -10.42 -10.80
C ASP A 218 22.74 -9.73 -10.80
N LYS A 219 23.45 -9.76 -9.67
CA LYS A 219 24.82 -9.25 -9.56
C LYS A 219 25.79 -10.05 -10.42
N ALA A 220 25.76 -11.39 -10.30
CA ALA A 220 26.64 -12.27 -11.08
C ALA A 220 26.39 -12.14 -12.59
N GLU A 221 25.12 -11.98 -13.00
CA GLU A 221 24.77 -11.77 -14.41
C GLU A 221 25.36 -10.46 -14.95
N ARG A 222 25.27 -9.36 -14.18
CA ARG A 222 25.86 -8.08 -14.57
C ARG A 222 27.38 -8.15 -14.66
N GLU A 223 28.03 -8.79 -13.69
CA GLU A 223 29.48 -8.99 -13.71
C GLU A 223 29.92 -9.84 -14.92
N ALA A 224 29.16 -10.89 -15.27
CA ALA A 224 29.43 -11.72 -16.44
C ALA A 224 29.26 -10.94 -17.76
N ARG A 225 28.22 -10.11 -17.88
CA ARG A 225 28.00 -9.24 -19.05
C ARG A 225 29.15 -8.25 -19.21
N PHE A 226 29.55 -7.60 -18.12
CA PHE A 226 30.67 -6.66 -18.15
C PHE A 226 31.99 -7.35 -18.50
N ALA A 227 32.24 -8.56 -17.98
CA ALA A 227 33.43 -9.33 -18.31
C ALA A 227 33.48 -9.71 -19.81
N LEU A 228 32.35 -10.10 -20.39
CA LEU A 228 32.24 -10.38 -21.83
C LEU A 228 32.52 -9.15 -22.68
N GLU A 229 31.91 -8.00 -22.35
CA GLU A 229 32.14 -6.75 -23.07
C GLU A 229 33.62 -6.31 -23.01
N GLN A 230 34.24 -6.44 -21.84
CA GLN A 230 35.66 -6.15 -21.67
C GLN A 230 36.55 -7.10 -22.47
N GLN A 231 36.20 -8.39 -22.52
CA GLN A 231 36.92 -9.37 -23.33
C GLN A 231 36.80 -9.06 -24.83
N GLU A 232 35.60 -8.77 -25.33
CA GLU A 232 35.39 -8.40 -26.74
C GLU A 232 36.19 -7.16 -27.12
N ARG A 233 36.17 -6.13 -26.27
CA ARG A 233 36.93 -4.89 -26.50
C ARG A 233 38.44 -5.15 -26.52
N GLN A 234 38.94 -6.00 -25.64
CA GLN A 234 40.35 -6.43 -25.65
C GLN A 234 40.70 -7.21 -26.93
N SER A 235 39.85 -8.14 -27.35
CA SER A 235 40.05 -8.88 -28.61
C SER A 235 40.06 -7.97 -29.83
N GLN A 236 39.18 -6.96 -29.89
CA GLN A 236 39.20 -5.94 -30.95
C GLN A 236 40.50 -5.13 -30.97
N LEU A 237 40.99 -4.70 -29.79
CA LEU A 237 42.25 -3.99 -29.68
C LEU A 237 43.44 -4.85 -30.11
N GLN A 238 43.47 -6.13 -29.72
CA GLN A 238 44.51 -7.07 -30.14
C GLN A 238 44.50 -7.29 -31.66
N PHE A 239 43.32 -7.39 -32.27
CA PHE A 239 43.18 -7.51 -33.72
C PHE A 239 43.70 -6.27 -34.44
N MET A 240 43.34 -5.07 -33.96
CA MET A 240 43.85 -3.81 -34.53
C MET A 240 45.37 -3.71 -34.41
N GLN A 241 45.93 -4.03 -33.24
CA GLN A 241 47.38 -4.02 -33.02
C GLN A 241 48.10 -4.97 -33.99
N SER A 242 47.60 -6.21 -34.13
CA SER A 242 48.15 -7.19 -35.07
C SER A 242 48.12 -6.71 -36.52
N THR A 243 47.06 -5.99 -36.90
CA THR A 243 46.92 -5.39 -38.24
C THR A 243 47.94 -4.27 -38.46
N ILE A 244 48.13 -3.40 -37.47
CA ILE A 244 49.13 -2.32 -37.51
C ILE A 244 50.54 -2.90 -37.63
N ASP A 245 50.86 -3.95 -36.88
CA ASP A 245 52.17 -4.60 -36.91
C ASP A 245 52.44 -5.23 -38.28
N LEU A 246 51.43 -5.87 -38.91
CA LEU A 246 51.54 -6.42 -40.26
C LEU A 246 51.79 -5.34 -41.31
N LEU A 247 51.01 -4.25 -41.28
CA LEU A 247 51.16 -3.11 -42.20
C LEU A 247 52.54 -2.45 -42.05
N SER A 248 52.99 -2.28 -40.81
CA SER A 248 54.32 -1.73 -40.50
C SER A 248 55.44 -2.63 -41.05
N GLY A 249 55.30 -3.95 -40.94
CA GLY A 249 56.24 -4.91 -41.51
C GLY A 249 56.28 -4.89 -43.04
N LEU A 250 55.13 -4.75 -43.70
CA LEU A 250 55.04 -4.61 -45.16
C LEU A 250 55.67 -3.29 -45.64
N ALA A 251 55.38 -2.17 -44.97
CA ALA A 251 55.96 -0.88 -45.29
C ALA A 251 57.49 -0.90 -45.18
N LYS A 252 58.03 -1.56 -44.15
CA LYS A 252 59.48 -1.71 -43.97
C LYS A 252 60.14 -2.46 -45.12
N LYS A 253 59.54 -3.58 -45.56
CA LYS A 253 60.03 -4.36 -46.71
C LYS A 253 60.00 -3.57 -48.02
N LEU A 254 58.99 -2.72 -48.21
CA LEU A 254 58.88 -1.85 -49.39
C LEU A 254 59.93 -0.72 -49.39
N CYS A 255 60.39 -0.25 -48.23
CA CYS A 255 61.47 0.75 -48.14
C CYS A 255 62.87 0.15 -48.26
N GLU A 256 63.04 -1.16 -48.05
CA GLU A 256 64.32 -1.88 -48.16
C GLU A 256 64.55 -2.50 -49.55
N SER A 257 63.57 -2.38 -50.47
CA SER A 257 63.64 -2.81 -51.88
C SER A 257 63.89 -1.63 -52.81
#